data_AF-A0A3D5JPT0-F1
#
_entry.id   AF-A0A3D5JPT0-F1
#
_cell.length_a   1.000
_cell.length_b   1.000
_cell.length_c   1.000
_cell.angle_alpha   90.00
_cell.angle_beta   90.00
_cell.angle_gamma   90.00
#
_symmetry.space_group_name_H-M   'P 1'
#
loop_
_entity.id
_entity.type
_entity.pdbx_description
1 polymer ?
#
loop_
_entity_poly.entity_id
_entity_poly.type
_entity_poly.pdbx_seq_one_letter_code
_entity_poly.pdbx_strand_id
1 'polypeptide(L)' 'PQRAATRPDNDTLQQLLDNHGGNREQVAQALGVSRTTLWRWLRSSNG' A
#
# COMPACT_ATOMS: atom_id res chain seq x y z
N PRO A 1 17.68 -6.06 1.02
CA PRO A 1 17.12 -6.30 -0.33
C PRO A 1 15.72 -5.65 -0.49
N GLN A 2 15.68 -4.41 -0.99
CA GLN A 2 14.43 -3.77 -1.38
C GLN A 2 14.44 -3.66 -2.90
N ARG A 3 13.88 -4.67 -3.59
CA ARG A 3 13.42 -4.45 -4.95
C ARG A 3 12.26 -3.47 -4.79
N ALA A 4 12.39 -2.27 -5.31
CA ALA A 4 11.33 -1.27 -5.24
C ALA A 4 10.07 -1.90 -5.83
N ALA A 5 9.13 -2.31 -4.97
CA ALA A 5 7.84 -2.79 -5.42
C ALA A 5 7.20 -1.62 -6.18
N THR A 6 6.87 -1.85 -7.45
CA THR A 6 6.14 -0.88 -8.25
C THR A 6 4.86 -0.52 -7.50
N ARG A 7 4.59 0.78 -7.34
CA ARG A 7 3.37 1.27 -6.68
C ARG A 7 2.17 0.69 -7.44
N PRO A 8 1.30 -0.12 -6.80
CA PRO A 8 0.07 -0.58 -7.41
C PRO A 8 -0.90 0.61 -7.58
N ASP A 9 -1.81 0.49 -8.52
CA ASP A 9 -2.84 1.49 -8.77
C ASP A 9 -3.70 1.73 -7.51
N ASN A 10 -4.28 2.93 -7.42
CA ASN A 10 -5.03 3.31 -6.22
C ASN A 10 -6.25 2.40 -5.97
N ASP A 11 -6.88 1.88 -7.04
CA ASP A 11 -7.97 0.91 -6.96
C ASP A 11 -7.52 -0.40 -6.30
N THR A 12 -6.41 -0.98 -6.77
CA THR A 12 -5.80 -2.18 -6.17
C THR A 12 -5.41 -1.96 -4.71
N LEU A 13 -4.92 -0.76 -4.38
CA LEU A 13 -4.59 -0.41 -3.00
C LEU A 13 -5.83 -0.35 -2.10
N GLN A 14 -6.95 0.19 -2.60
CA GLN A 14 -8.24 0.20 -1.90
C GLN A 14 -8.80 -1.22 -1.72
N GLN A 15 -8.73 -2.06 -2.76
CA GLN A 15 -9.16 -3.46 -2.66
C GLN A 15 -8.34 -4.25 -1.63
N LEU A 16 -7.02 -4.05 -1.60
CA LEU A 16 -6.16 -4.66 -0.59
C LEU A 16 -6.52 -4.15 0.81
N LEU A 17 -6.80 -2.87 0.97
CA LEU A 17 -7.26 -2.33 2.25
C LEU A 17 -8.58 -2.95 2.67
N ASP A 18 -9.57 -3.05 1.78
CA ASP A 18 -10.86 -3.68 2.05
C ASP A 18 -10.72 -5.15 2.45
N ASN A 19 -9.95 -5.92 1.66
CA ASN A 19 -9.67 -7.34 1.91
C ASN A 19 -8.92 -7.58 3.24
N HIS A 20 -8.12 -6.61 3.69
CA HIS A 20 -7.43 -6.67 4.98
C HIS A 20 -8.18 -5.91 6.10
N GLY A 21 -9.42 -5.49 5.90
CA GLY A 21 -10.23 -4.80 6.92
C GLY A 21 -9.68 -3.43 7.35
N GLY A 22 -9.03 -2.73 6.43
CA GLY A 22 -8.37 -1.43 6.65
C GLY A 22 -6.97 -1.51 7.26
N ASN A 23 -6.42 -2.72 7.45
CA ASN A 23 -5.12 -2.91 8.09
C ASN A 23 -3.94 -2.56 7.16
N ARG A 24 -3.55 -1.28 7.19
CA ARG A 24 -2.43 -0.73 6.41
C ARG A 24 -1.11 -1.46 6.65
N GLU A 25 -0.86 -1.97 7.85
CA GLU A 25 0.38 -2.71 8.15
C GLU A 25 0.41 -4.07 7.45
N GLN A 26 -0.72 -4.78 7.44
CA GLN A 26 -0.85 -6.05 6.72
C GLN A 26 -0.70 -5.83 5.21
N VAL A 27 -1.32 -4.77 4.67
CA VAL A 27 -1.18 -4.41 3.25
C VAL A 27 0.27 -4.06 2.91
N ALA A 28 0.98 -3.32 3.77
CA ALA A 28 2.39 -2.99 3.55
C ALA A 28 3.28 -4.24 3.55
N GLN A 29 3.04 -5.17 4.48
CA GLN A 29 3.74 -6.46 4.55
C GLN A 29 3.44 -7.32 3.31
N ALA A 30 2.18 -7.40 2.89
CA ALA A 30 1.75 -8.14 1.70
C ALA A 30 2.40 -7.58 0.42
N LEU A 31 2.59 -6.26 0.36
CA LEU A 31 3.27 -5.57 -0.75
C LEU A 31 4.81 -5.56 -0.62
N GLY A 32 5.36 -6.07 0.49
CA GLY A 32 6.81 -6.06 0.75
C GLY A 32 7.39 -4.64 0.91
N VAL A 33 6.56 -3.65 1.27
CA VAL A 33 6.97 -2.27 1.47
C VAL A 33 6.82 -1.84 2.93
N SER A 34 7.56 -0.80 3.32
CA SER A 34 7.37 -0.21 4.64
C SER A 34 6.03 0.52 4.76
N ARG A 35 5.45 0.54 5.96
CA ARG A 35 4.23 1.30 6.29
C ARG A 35 4.31 2.77 5.85
N THR A 36 5.48 3.39 5.98
CA THR A 36 5.75 4.77 5.54
C THR A 36 5.69 4.95 4.02
N THR A 37 6.10 3.93 3.25
CA THR A 37 5.99 3.89 1.77
C THR A 37 4.53 3.81 1.36
N LEU A 38 3.75 2.93 1.99
CA LEU A 38 2.31 2.81 1.76
C LEU A 38 1.58 4.14 2.05
N TRP A 39 1.93 4.83 3.15
CA TRP A 39 1.33 6.12 3.48
C TRP A 39 1.64 7.21 2.45
N ARG A 40 2.86 7.23 1.88
CA ARG A 40 3.23 8.15 0.79
C ARG A 40 2.38 7.90 -0.46
N TRP A 41 2.12 6.64 -0.80
CA TRP A 41 1.24 6.28 -1.91
C TRP A 41 -0.20 6.73 -1.65
N LEU A 42 -0.75 6.45 -0.46
CA LEU A 42 -2.08 6.91 -0.07
C LEU A 42 -2.21 8.44 -0.11
N ARG A 43 -1.20 9.17 0.37
CA ARG A 43 -1.21 10.64 0.35
C ARG A 43 -1.15 11.19 -1.07
N SER A 44 -0.36 10.58 -1.96
CA SER A 44 -0.27 10.99 -3.35
C SER A 44 -1.49 10.59 -4.20
N SER A 45 -2.32 9.66 -3.73
CA SER A 45 -3.59 9.30 -4.37
C SER A 45 -4.68 10.36 -4.19
N ASN A 46 -4.57 11.22 -3.18
CA ASN A 46 -5.64 12.10 -2.73
C ASN A 46 -5.43 13.56 -3.18
N GLY A 47 -4.78 13.76 -4.34
CA GLY A 47 -4.48 15.05 -4.94
C GLY A 47 -4.74 15.04 -6.43
#